data_AF-A0A9D6HXW5-F1
#
_entry.id   AF-A0A9D6HXW5-F1
#
_cell.length_a   1.000
_cell.length_b   1.000
_cell.length_c   1.000
_cell.angle_alpha   90.00
_cell.angle_beta   90.00
_cell.angle_gamma   90.00
#
_symmetry.space_group_name_H-M   'P 1'
#
loop_
_entity.id
_entity.type
_entity.pdbx_description
1 polymer ?
#
loop_
_entity_poly.entity_id
_entity_poly.type
_entity_poly.pdbx_seq_one_letter_code
_entity_poly.pdbx_strand_id
1 'polypeptide(L)'
;MQCVKKYTREQIQELIADLAAPVGPDVFSGFGTEVQNLRFECWNDARADDKLDDLVENRLDAADLDSLIDVLLEIVRKPPGADFLNNFYGRRRFDWDYWVTNLFCRIASRDRALLTKKLAPYEENPDVSRVIEEVKEFMEER
;
A
#
# COMPACT_ATOMS: atom_id res chain seq x y z
N MET A 1 9.32 -22.48 10.82
CA MET A 1 7.98 -21.90 11.00
C MET A 1 8.16 -20.39 10.89
N GLN A 2 7.91 -19.82 9.71
CA GLN A 2 7.97 -18.36 9.55
C GLN A 2 6.80 -17.76 10.34
N CYS A 3 7.10 -16.76 11.17
CA CYS A 3 6.07 -16.04 11.92
C CYS A 3 5.29 -15.18 10.94
N VAL A 4 4.04 -15.54 10.67
CA VAL A 4 3.18 -14.77 9.77
C VAL A 4 2.71 -13.53 10.51
N LYS A 5 2.98 -12.35 9.94
CA LYS A 5 2.68 -11.05 10.56
C LYS A 5 1.27 -10.61 10.18
N LYS A 6 0.45 -10.34 11.20
CA LYS A 6 -0.83 -9.65 11.06
C LYS A 6 -0.61 -8.16 11.24
N TYR A 7 -1.09 -7.38 10.29
CA TYR A 7 -1.02 -5.93 10.34
C TYR A 7 -2.34 -5.36 10.88
N THR A 8 -2.24 -4.33 11.71
CA THR A 8 -3.42 -3.52 12.06
C THR A 8 -3.72 -2.54 10.94
N ARG A 9 -4.94 -2.01 10.95
CA ARG A 9 -5.37 -0.95 10.05
C ARG A 9 -4.43 0.25 10.08
N GLU A 10 -4.06 0.71 11.27
CA GLU A 10 -3.18 1.87 11.47
C GLU A 10 -1.80 1.60 10.88
N GLN A 11 -1.26 0.39 11.05
CA GLN A 11 0.05 0.02 10.49
C GLN A 11 0.06 0.05 8.97
N ILE A 12 -1.01 -0.41 8.32
CA ILE A 12 -1.13 -0.33 6.86
C ILE A 12 -1.39 1.10 6.41
N GLN A 13 -2.18 1.88 7.15
CA GLN A 13 -2.41 3.28 6.83
C GLN A 13 -1.10 4.10 6.90
N GLU A 14 -0.27 3.93 7.93
CA GLU A 14 1.02 4.61 8.01
C GLU A 14 1.99 4.14 6.92
N LEU A 15 2.00 2.84 6.59
CA LEU A 15 2.81 2.34 5.46
C LEU A 15 2.41 3.00 4.13
N ILE A 16 1.11 3.04 3.82
CA ILE A 16 0.63 3.68 2.58
C ILE A 16 0.92 5.18 2.63
N ALA A 17 0.82 5.82 3.80
CA ALA A 17 1.15 7.23 3.97
C ALA A 17 2.62 7.49 3.65
N ASP A 18 3.51 6.65 4.17
CA ASP A 18 4.95 6.71 3.94
C ASP A 18 5.31 6.51 2.47
N LEU A 19 4.64 5.56 1.81
CA LEU A 19 4.81 5.29 0.37
C LEU A 19 4.30 6.44 -0.49
N ALA A 20 3.21 7.10 -0.08
CA ALA A 20 2.65 8.26 -0.78
C ALA A 20 3.37 9.58 -0.45
N ALA A 21 4.23 9.60 0.58
CA ALA A 21 4.90 10.83 1.01
C ALA A 21 6.12 11.15 0.13
N PRO A 22 6.29 12.42 -0.29
CA PRO A 22 7.55 12.88 -0.86
C PRO A 22 8.66 12.88 0.20
N VAL A 23 9.92 12.85 -0.24
CA VAL A 23 11.06 13.13 0.65
C VAL A 23 11.09 14.63 0.95
N GLY A 24 10.81 14.99 2.20
CA GLY A 24 10.71 16.38 2.67
C GLY A 24 11.83 16.79 3.64
N PRO A 25 11.90 18.08 4.04
CA PRO A 25 12.92 18.65 4.94
C PRO A 25 13.16 17.88 6.25
N ASP A 26 12.13 17.22 6.79
CA ASP A 26 12.23 16.46 8.04
C ASP A 26 13.12 15.21 7.90
N VAL A 27 13.13 14.61 6.71
CA VAL A 27 14.01 13.47 6.40
C VAL A 27 15.48 13.92 6.49
N PHE A 28 15.79 15.10 5.93
CA PHE A 28 17.13 15.70 6.03
C PHE A 28 17.50 16.09 7.48
N SER A 29 16.49 16.29 8.34
CA SER A 29 16.68 16.61 9.76
C SER A 29 16.75 15.36 10.65
N GLY A 30 16.71 14.16 10.06
CA GLY A 30 16.81 12.88 10.77
C GLY A 30 15.50 12.34 11.35
N PHE A 31 14.35 12.90 10.97
CA PHE A 31 13.02 12.50 11.48
C PHE A 31 12.19 11.68 10.48
N GLY A 32 12.77 11.27 9.35
CA GLY A 32 12.06 10.46 8.34
C GLY A 32 11.73 9.05 8.83
N THR A 33 10.66 8.47 8.29
CA THR A 33 10.35 7.03 8.46
C THR A 33 11.34 6.14 7.72
N GLU A 34 11.33 4.82 7.99
CA GLU A 34 12.20 3.86 7.28
C GLU A 34 12.08 4.00 5.75
N VAL A 35 10.86 4.11 5.25
CA VAL A 35 10.56 4.27 3.82
C VAL A 35 11.08 5.61 3.29
N GLN A 36 10.86 6.71 4.02
CA GLN A 36 11.32 8.03 3.61
C GLN A 36 12.85 8.15 3.63
N ASN A 37 13.51 7.57 4.64
CA ASN A 37 14.97 7.51 4.71
C ASN A 37 15.53 6.66 3.57
N LEU A 38 14.93 5.50 3.28
CA LEU A 38 15.34 4.66 2.16
C LEU A 38 15.24 5.41 0.82
N ARG A 39 14.12 6.12 0.59
CA ARG A 39 13.95 6.98 -0.59
C ARG A 39 14.97 8.10 -0.66
N PHE A 40 15.30 8.73 0.47
CA PHE A 40 16.30 9.78 0.52
C PHE A 40 17.71 9.26 0.23
N GLU A 41 18.11 8.17 0.89
CA GLU A 41 19.40 7.50 0.68
C GLU A 41 19.60 7.08 -0.77
N CYS A 42 18.51 6.68 -1.43
CA CYS A 42 18.55 6.21 -2.80
C CYS A 42 18.16 7.27 -3.83
N TRP A 43 17.89 8.53 -3.45
CA TRP A 43 17.40 9.56 -4.38
C TRP A 43 18.28 9.74 -5.65
N ASN A 44 19.58 9.48 -5.54
CA ASN A 44 20.54 9.55 -6.66
C ASN A 44 21.00 8.17 -7.18
N ASP A 45 20.45 7.07 -6.67
CA ASP A 45 20.72 5.69 -7.11
C ASP A 45 19.65 5.28 -8.13
N ALA A 46 20.06 4.83 -9.31
CA ALA A 46 19.12 4.35 -10.33
C ALA A 46 18.28 3.15 -9.87
N ARG A 47 18.66 2.49 -8.75
CA ARG A 47 17.97 1.35 -8.13
C ARG A 47 17.11 1.73 -6.92
N ALA A 48 16.79 3.02 -6.74
CA ALA A 48 15.95 3.47 -5.63
C ALA A 48 14.60 2.78 -5.61
N ASP A 49 14.00 2.65 -6.79
CA ASP A 49 12.69 2.03 -6.97
C ASP A 49 12.78 0.52 -6.67
N ASP A 50 13.84 -0.17 -7.12
CA ASP A 50 14.07 -1.59 -6.82
C ASP A 50 14.15 -1.86 -5.31
N LYS A 51 14.86 -1.01 -4.55
CA LYS A 51 14.99 -1.17 -3.10
C LYS A 51 13.68 -0.90 -2.37
N LEU A 52 12.89 0.05 -2.85
CA LEU A 52 11.56 0.31 -2.31
C LEU A 52 10.63 -0.87 -2.59
N ASP A 53 10.70 -1.42 -3.80
CA ASP A 53 9.95 -2.60 -4.18
C ASP A 53 10.34 -3.79 -3.31
N ASP A 54 11.64 -4.05 -3.11
CA ASP A 54 12.12 -5.09 -2.21
C ASP A 54 11.56 -4.92 -0.78
N LEU A 55 11.47 -3.70 -0.26
CA LEU A 55 10.89 -3.43 1.05
C LEU A 55 9.40 -3.81 1.09
N VAL A 56 8.64 -3.45 0.06
CA VAL A 56 7.20 -3.80 -0.04
C VAL A 56 7.03 -5.31 -0.19
N GLU A 57 7.79 -5.96 -1.07
CA GLU A 57 7.73 -7.40 -1.31
C GLU A 57 8.08 -8.18 -0.03
N ASN A 58 9.16 -7.80 0.68
CA ASN A 58 9.53 -8.44 1.95
C ASN A 58 8.42 -8.30 3.02
N ARG A 59 7.74 -7.16 3.06
CA ARG A 59 6.62 -6.95 3.99
C ARG A 59 5.41 -7.80 3.64
N LEU A 60 5.14 -7.99 2.35
CA LEU A 60 4.06 -8.86 1.84
C LEU A 60 4.37 -10.35 2.05
N ASP A 61 5.61 -10.77 1.85
CA ASP A 61 6.04 -12.17 2.04
C ASP A 61 5.98 -12.59 3.52
N ALA A 62 6.16 -11.64 4.43
CA ALA A 62 5.97 -11.86 5.86
C ALA A 62 4.50 -11.72 6.31
N ALA A 63 3.59 -11.24 5.45
CA ALA A 63 2.22 -10.91 5.83
C ALA A 63 1.28 -12.12 5.84
N ASP A 64 0.28 -12.08 6.72
CA ASP A 64 -0.94 -12.86 6.56
C ASP A 64 -1.78 -12.21 5.46
N LEU A 65 -1.73 -12.76 4.23
CA LEU A 65 -2.43 -12.17 3.08
C LEU A 65 -3.94 -12.08 3.29
N ASP A 66 -4.56 -13.07 3.96
CA ASP A 66 -6.01 -13.07 4.22
C ASP A 66 -6.40 -11.87 5.09
N SER A 67 -5.67 -11.69 6.20
CA SER A 67 -5.86 -10.56 7.11
C SER A 67 -5.48 -9.22 6.48
N LEU A 68 -4.46 -9.18 5.62
CA LEU A 68 -4.02 -7.96 4.93
C LEU A 68 -5.07 -7.48 3.93
N ILE A 69 -5.66 -8.39 3.15
CA ILE A 69 -6.75 -8.07 2.23
C ILE A 69 -7.94 -7.46 2.98
N ASP A 70 -8.32 -8.05 4.12
CA ASP A 70 -9.43 -7.54 4.94
C ASP A 70 -9.16 -6.11 5.42
N VAL A 71 -7.92 -5.84 5.87
CA VAL A 71 -7.49 -4.50 6.28
C VAL A 71 -7.51 -3.51 5.12
N LEU A 72 -6.98 -3.89 3.95
CA LEU A 72 -6.98 -3.03 2.76
C LEU A 72 -8.41 -2.71 2.32
N LEU A 73 -9.31 -3.68 2.32
CA LEU A 73 -10.73 -3.47 2.01
C LEU A 73 -11.39 -2.53 3.03
N GLU A 74 -11.06 -2.65 4.31
CA GLU A 74 -11.53 -1.73 5.34
C GLU A 74 -11.03 -0.29 5.10
N ILE A 75 -9.78 -0.13 4.67
CA ILE A 75 -9.18 1.16 4.32
C ILE A 75 -9.85 1.78 3.09
N VAL A 76 -10.11 1.00 2.03
CA VAL A 76 -10.79 1.54 0.84
C VAL A 76 -12.22 1.99 1.19
N ARG A 77 -12.96 1.17 1.94
CA ARG A 77 -14.36 1.49 2.33
C ARG A 77 -14.46 2.67 3.27
N LYS A 78 -13.44 2.86 4.10
CA LYS A 78 -13.37 3.95 5.07
C LYS A 78 -12.00 4.59 4.94
N PRO A 79 -11.75 5.41 3.91
CA PRO A 79 -10.46 6.05 3.76
C PRO A 79 -10.17 6.93 4.98
N PRO A 80 -8.90 7.13 5.34
CA PRO A 80 -8.56 8.05 6.41
C PRO A 80 -9.11 9.45 6.10
N GLY A 81 -9.47 10.20 7.15
CA GLY A 81 -10.08 11.52 7.01
C GLY A 81 -9.18 12.52 6.28
N ALA A 82 -9.77 13.60 5.76
CA ALA A 82 -9.04 14.63 5.04
C ALA A 82 -7.86 15.18 5.85
N ASP A 83 -7.98 15.32 7.17
CA ASP A 83 -6.88 15.79 8.03
C ASP A 83 -5.71 14.81 8.08
N PHE A 84 -5.94 13.50 7.99
CA PHE A 84 -4.85 12.51 7.91
C PHE A 84 -4.16 12.55 6.54
N LEU A 85 -4.93 12.73 5.47
CA LEU A 85 -4.41 12.86 4.11
C LEU A 85 -3.78 14.22 3.84
N ASN A 86 -4.18 15.27 4.57
CA ASN A 86 -3.69 16.64 4.37
C ASN A 86 -2.61 17.04 5.38
N ASN A 87 -2.50 16.38 6.54
CA ASN A 87 -1.48 16.72 7.52
C ASN A 87 -0.07 16.30 7.08
N PHE A 88 0.86 17.13 7.56
CA PHE A 88 2.31 17.07 7.47
C PHE A 88 2.87 16.37 6.22
N TYR A 89 3.04 17.19 5.18
CA TYR A 89 4.01 17.03 4.10
C TYR A 89 3.62 16.16 2.91
N GLY A 90 2.55 16.54 2.21
CA GLY A 90 2.43 16.26 0.78
C GLY A 90 1.86 14.91 0.39
N ARG A 91 1.18 14.22 1.31
CA ARG A 91 0.37 13.04 1.02
C ARG A 91 -0.68 13.41 -0.03
N ARG A 92 -0.48 13.00 -1.30
CA ARG A 92 -1.48 13.26 -2.33
C ARG A 92 -2.50 12.14 -2.28
N ARG A 93 -3.79 12.49 -2.26
CA ARG A 93 -4.88 11.51 -2.34
C ARG A 93 -4.72 10.58 -3.55
N PHE A 94 -4.24 11.11 -4.68
CA PHE A 94 -3.95 10.31 -5.87
C PHE A 94 -2.83 9.28 -5.64
N ASP A 95 -1.72 9.67 -5.01
CA ASP A 95 -0.61 8.76 -4.70
C ASP A 95 -1.03 7.71 -3.66
N TRP A 96 -1.90 8.10 -2.71
CA TRP A 96 -2.49 7.17 -1.75
C TRP A 96 -3.31 6.09 -2.44
N ASP A 97 -4.25 6.49 -3.30
CA ASP A 97 -5.12 5.56 -4.02
C ASP A 97 -4.28 4.62 -4.91
N TYR A 98 -3.25 5.16 -5.59
CA TYR A 98 -2.29 4.37 -6.34
C TYR A 98 -1.64 3.28 -5.49
N TRP A 99 -1.12 3.61 -4.30
CA TRP A 99 -0.44 2.62 -3.45
C TRP A 99 -1.40 1.58 -2.88
N VAL A 100 -2.65 1.94 -2.58
CA VAL A 100 -3.68 0.97 -2.18
C VAL A 100 -3.93 -0.04 -3.31
N THR A 101 -4.18 0.44 -4.53
CA THR A 101 -4.36 -0.41 -5.71
C THR A 101 -3.11 -1.27 -5.97
N ASN A 102 -1.92 -0.67 -5.90
CA ASN A 102 -0.66 -1.35 -6.15
C ASN A 102 -0.44 -2.52 -5.17
N LEU A 103 -0.78 -2.36 -3.89
CA LEU A 103 -0.72 -3.44 -2.91
C LEU A 103 -1.69 -4.58 -3.26
N PHE A 104 -2.92 -4.29 -3.70
CA PHE A 104 -3.82 -5.33 -4.18
C PHE A 104 -3.27 -6.07 -5.40
N CYS A 105 -2.68 -5.37 -6.38
CA CYS A 105 -2.06 -5.99 -7.55
C CYS A 105 -0.86 -6.89 -7.18
N ARG A 106 -0.05 -6.47 -6.20
CA ARG A 106 1.06 -7.30 -5.68
C ARG A 106 0.57 -8.53 -4.91
N ILE A 107 -0.56 -8.42 -4.21
CA ILE A 107 -1.24 -9.57 -3.59
C ILE A 107 -1.82 -10.49 -4.67
N ALA A 108 -2.42 -9.95 -5.73
CA ALA A 108 -2.93 -10.72 -6.86
C ALA A 108 -1.84 -11.57 -7.52
N SER A 109 -0.62 -11.04 -7.59
CA SER A 109 0.55 -11.74 -8.12
C SER A 109 1.02 -12.91 -7.24
N ARG A 110 0.65 -12.92 -5.95
CA ARG A 110 0.99 -13.97 -4.98
C ARG A 110 -0.11 -15.03 -4.86
N ASP A 111 -1.34 -14.57 -4.67
CA ASP A 111 -2.51 -15.44 -4.48
C ASP A 111 -3.76 -14.81 -5.11
N ARG A 112 -3.83 -14.95 -6.43
CA ARG A 112 -4.96 -14.48 -7.24
C ARG A 112 -6.29 -15.07 -6.77
N ALA A 113 -6.32 -16.37 -6.44
CA ALA A 113 -7.54 -17.07 -6.05
C ALA A 113 -8.10 -16.53 -4.73
N LEU A 114 -7.23 -16.29 -3.74
CA LEU A 114 -7.61 -15.68 -2.48
C LEU A 114 -8.17 -14.27 -2.69
N LEU A 115 -7.47 -13.44 -3.46
CA LEU A 115 -7.90 -12.07 -3.73
C LEU A 115 -9.26 -12.05 -4.44
N THR A 116 -9.43 -12.81 -5.53
CA THR A 116 -10.72 -12.90 -6.25
C THR A 116 -11.85 -13.30 -5.31
N LYS A 117 -11.64 -14.32 -4.47
CA LYS A 117 -12.63 -14.76 -3.48
C LYS A 117 -13.01 -13.65 -2.50
N LYS A 118 -12.03 -12.87 -2.02
CA LYS A 118 -12.24 -11.79 -1.05
C LYS A 118 -12.89 -10.55 -1.68
N LEU A 119 -12.64 -10.28 -2.96
CA LEU A 119 -13.24 -9.16 -3.69
C LEU A 119 -14.66 -9.43 -4.17
N ALA A 120 -15.03 -10.70 -4.43
CA ALA A 120 -16.35 -11.07 -4.95
C ALA A 120 -17.55 -10.47 -4.19
N PRO A 121 -17.57 -10.41 -2.84
CA PRO A 121 -18.67 -9.79 -2.09
C PRO A 121 -18.80 -8.27 -2.26
N TYR A 122 -17.80 -7.63 -2.88
CA TYR A 122 -17.67 -6.19 -2.99
C TYR A 122 -17.79 -5.68 -4.43
N GLU A 123 -18.03 -6.55 -5.42
CA GLU A 123 -18.08 -6.17 -6.84
C GLU A 123 -19.12 -5.09 -7.13
N GLU A 124 -20.25 -5.11 -6.43
CA GLU A 124 -21.32 -4.13 -6.58
C GLU A 124 -21.23 -2.98 -5.56
N ASN A 125 -20.16 -2.92 -4.76
CA ASN A 125 -20.01 -1.90 -3.73
C ASN A 125 -19.37 -0.62 -4.32
N PRO A 126 -20.11 0.51 -4.35
CA PRO A 126 -19.62 1.73 -4.97
C PRO A 126 -18.43 2.37 -4.24
N ASP A 127 -18.23 2.07 -2.96
CA ASP A 127 -17.13 2.64 -2.18
C ASP A 127 -15.76 2.07 -2.59
N VAL A 128 -15.75 0.89 -3.22
CA VAL A 128 -14.52 0.17 -3.59
C VAL A 128 -14.43 -0.15 -5.08
N SER A 129 -15.47 0.19 -5.85
CA SER A 129 -15.62 -0.22 -7.26
C SER A 129 -14.41 0.15 -8.11
N ARG A 130 -13.90 1.39 -7.99
CA ARG A 130 -12.71 1.84 -8.74
C ARG A 130 -11.48 0.96 -8.47
N VAL A 131 -11.19 0.67 -7.20
CA VAL A 131 -10.02 -0.16 -6.85
C VAL A 131 -10.21 -1.59 -7.35
N ILE A 132 -11.43 -2.14 -7.26
CA ILE A 132 -11.73 -3.47 -7.77
C ILE A 132 -11.59 -3.52 -9.30
N GLU A 133 -12.08 -2.51 -10.02
CA GLU A 133 -11.94 -2.39 -11.47
C GLU A 133 -10.46 -2.37 -11.88
N GLU A 134 -9.65 -1.47 -11.30
CA GLU A 134 -8.21 -1.38 -11.59
C GLU A 134 -7.47 -2.71 -11.29
N VAL A 135 -7.81 -3.38 -10.19
CA VAL A 135 -7.21 -4.68 -9.82
C VAL A 135 -7.66 -5.80 -10.75
N LYS A 136 -8.92 -5.79 -11.21
CA LYS A 136 -9.44 -6.75 -12.18
C LYS A 136 -8.78 -6.57 -13.54
N GLU A 137 -8.67 -5.34 -14.03
CA GLU A 137 -7.95 -5.01 -15.26
C GLU A 137 -6.50 -5.54 -15.20
N PHE A 138 -5.79 -5.26 -14.10
CA PHE A 138 -4.44 -5.80 -13.88
C PHE A 138 -4.38 -7.33 -13.92
N MET A 139 -5.37 -8.01 -13.32
CA MET A 139 -5.46 -9.46 -13.34
C MET A 139 -5.78 -10.00 -14.74
N GLU A 140 -6.55 -9.30 -15.56
CA GLU A 140 -6.91 -9.73 -16.93
C GLU A 140 -5.75 -9.56 -17.92
N GLU A 141 -4.89 -8.56 -17.72
CA GLU A 141 -3.70 -8.30 -18.55
C GLU A 141 -2.53 -9.27 -18.31
N ARG A 142 -2.60 -10.12 -17.28
CA ARG A 142 -1.54 -11.07 -16.88
C ARG A 142 -2.03 -12.50 -16.70
#